data_AF-A0A2E7R830-F1
#
_entry.id   AF-A0A2E7R830-F1
#
_cell.length_a   1.000
_cell.length_b   1.000
_cell.length_c   1.000
_cell.angle_alpha   90.00
_cell.angle_beta   90.00
_cell.angle_gamma   90.00
#
_symmetry.space_group_name_H-M   'P 1'
#
loop_
_entity.id
_entity.type
_entity.pdbx_description
1 polymer ?
#
loop_
_entity_poly.entity_id
_entity_poly.type
_entity_poly.pdbx_seq_one_letter_code
_entity_poly.pdbx_strand_id
1 'polypeptide(L)'
;MWIRGNSIRNRLSGLLIAIITIIGFSDSVWADGCVPEKLSQAEISKEVRKVQTTLMVAALSCGNRDNYNKFIVKFKGVLQRHGQVIKRDFIKRYGGVAGKKKLDKYVTALANEASSKSNLDYDAFCSKASYFYRSLKDKKPRELGSFVSKLQYAAFSDTFKPDECKPRKQYYDIGNAGPLGEKATPKIKKKD
;
A
#
# COMPACT_ATOMS: atom_id res chain seq x y z
N MET A 1 36.97 -0.51 -63.53
CA MET A 1 36.90 0.02 -64.90
C MET A 1 35.46 0.50 -65.10
N TRP A 2 35.14 1.74 -64.67
CA TRP A 2 35.07 2.98 -65.48
C TRP A 2 34.13 2.83 -66.71
N ILE A 3 32.86 3.26 -66.64
CA ILE A 3 32.25 4.61 -66.84
C ILE A 3 31.60 4.79 -68.25
N ARG A 4 30.45 5.51 -68.25
CA ARG A 4 29.70 6.28 -69.30
C ARG A 4 28.44 5.57 -69.83
N GLY A 5 27.22 6.10 -69.63
CA GLY A 5 26.68 7.43 -70.04
C GLY A 5 26.04 7.24 -71.43
N ASN A 6 24.80 7.58 -71.78
CA ASN A 6 23.94 8.78 -71.63
C ASN A 6 22.53 8.32 -72.17
N SER A 7 21.36 8.86 -71.84
CA SER A 7 20.93 10.20 -72.21
C SER A 7 19.54 10.50 -71.62
N ILE A 8 19.42 11.75 -71.22
CA ILE A 8 18.31 12.43 -70.56
C ILE A 8 17.30 12.87 -71.62
N ARG A 9 15.99 12.70 -71.35
CA ARG A 9 14.96 13.52 -71.99
C ARG A 9 14.08 14.17 -70.91
N ASN A 10 14.34 15.46 -70.72
CA ASN A 10 13.55 16.41 -69.95
C ASN A 10 12.04 16.26 -70.18
N ARG A 11 11.24 16.40 -69.12
CA ARG A 11 10.26 17.50 -69.07
C ARG A 11 10.21 18.12 -67.68
N LEU A 12 10.46 19.43 -67.69
CA LEU A 12 10.18 20.39 -66.64
C LEU A 12 8.70 20.33 -66.27
N SER A 13 8.39 20.45 -64.98
CA SER A 13 7.34 21.31 -64.39
C SER A 13 6.81 20.67 -63.10
N GLY A 14 6.88 21.41 -61.99
CA GLY A 14 6.14 21.08 -60.78
C GLY A 14 6.99 21.08 -59.53
N LEU A 15 7.30 22.27 -59.01
CA LEU A 15 7.72 22.47 -57.64
C LEU A 15 6.49 22.16 -56.75
N LEU A 16 6.44 20.97 -56.15
CA LEU A 16 5.58 20.70 -55.00
C LEU A 16 6.48 20.30 -53.84
N ILE A 17 6.59 21.23 -52.90
CA ILE A 17 7.20 21.07 -51.59
C ILE A 17 6.45 19.92 -50.90
N ALA A 18 7.05 18.74 -50.86
CA ALA A 18 6.58 17.66 -50.02
C ALA A 18 6.88 18.05 -48.56
N ILE A 19 5.88 18.63 -47.91
CA ILE A 19 5.83 18.80 -46.46
C ILE A 19 5.96 17.40 -45.87
N ILE A 20 7.13 17.05 -45.36
CA ILE A 20 7.32 15.87 -44.51
C ILE A 20 6.60 16.21 -43.21
N THR A 21 5.31 15.88 -43.13
CA THR A 21 4.64 15.71 -41.86
C THR A 21 5.40 14.63 -41.12
N ILE A 22 6.14 15.04 -40.10
CA ILE A 22 6.66 14.14 -39.08
C ILE A 22 5.42 13.49 -38.48
N ILE A 23 5.11 12.27 -38.92
CA ILE A 23 4.23 11.38 -38.17
C ILE A 23 5.04 11.08 -36.91
N GLY A 24 4.88 11.94 -35.91
CA GLY A 24 5.29 11.60 -34.55
C GLY A 24 4.58 10.30 -34.24
N PHE A 25 5.35 9.25 -34.01
CA PHE A 25 4.86 8.06 -33.34
C PHE A 25 4.21 8.56 -32.06
N SER A 26 2.88 8.66 -32.07
CA SER A 26 2.12 8.80 -30.84
C SER A 26 2.28 7.43 -30.19
N ASP A 27 3.23 7.33 -29.26
CA ASP A 27 3.19 6.26 -28.28
C ASP A 27 1.81 6.39 -27.64
N SER A 28 0.90 5.51 -28.05
CA SER A 28 -0.30 5.25 -27.29
C SER A 28 0.22 4.63 -26.00
N VAL A 29 0.46 5.49 -25.01
CA VAL A 29 0.48 5.05 -23.62
C VAL A 29 -0.94 4.54 -23.39
N TRP A 30 -1.13 3.24 -23.60
CA TRP A 30 -2.29 2.55 -23.10
C TRP A 30 -2.30 2.88 -21.61
N ALA A 31 -3.29 3.67 -21.20
CA ALA A 31 -3.68 3.74 -19.82
C ALA A 31 -4.05 2.31 -19.46
N ASP A 32 -3.09 1.58 -18.91
CA ASP A 32 -3.28 0.24 -18.38
C ASP A 32 -4.33 0.43 -17.30
N GLY A 33 -5.57 0.08 -17.65
CA GLY A 33 -6.72 0.31 -16.80
C GLY A 33 -6.41 -0.34 -15.46
N CYS A 34 -6.29 0.47 -14.43
CA CYS A 34 -6.04 0.06 -13.05
C CYS A 34 -7.01 -1.06 -12.65
N VAL A 35 -6.60 -2.31 -12.84
CA VAL A 35 -7.27 -3.44 -12.20
C VAL A 35 -6.83 -3.32 -10.74
N PRO A 36 -7.74 -3.07 -9.78
CA PRO A 36 -7.34 -3.00 -8.39
C PRO A 36 -6.65 -4.31 -8.02
N GLU A 37 -5.36 -4.25 -7.71
CA GLU A 37 -4.63 -5.41 -7.23
C GLU A 37 -5.35 -5.91 -5.98
N LYS A 38 -5.86 -7.13 -6.03
CA LYS A 38 -6.50 -7.73 -4.86
C LYS A 38 -5.45 -7.77 -3.74
N LEU A 39 -5.71 -7.06 -2.65
CA LEU A 39 -4.87 -7.11 -1.45
C LEU A 39 -4.58 -8.56 -1.09
N SER A 40 -3.29 -8.89 -0.94
CA SER A 40 -2.88 -10.20 -0.46
C SER A 40 -3.39 -10.41 0.97
N GLN A 41 -3.53 -11.67 1.37
CA GLN A 41 -3.92 -12.00 2.76
C GLN A 41 -2.97 -11.39 3.80
N ALA A 42 -1.69 -11.21 3.46
CA ALA A 42 -0.71 -10.55 4.32
C ALA A 42 -0.98 -9.05 4.48
N GLU A 43 -1.34 -8.36 3.39
CA GLU A 43 -1.71 -6.94 3.41
C GLU A 43 -3.02 -6.73 4.18
N ILE A 44 -4.05 -7.54 3.94
CA ILE A 44 -5.30 -7.51 4.73
C ILE A 44 -5.01 -7.73 6.22
N SER A 45 -4.11 -8.66 6.56
CA SER A 45 -3.77 -8.95 7.96
C SER A 45 -3.03 -7.80 8.65
N LYS A 46 -2.27 -6.99 7.89
CA LYS A 46 -1.66 -5.75 8.39
C LYS A 46 -2.71 -4.71 8.72
N GLU A 47 -3.69 -4.51 7.84
CA GLU A 47 -4.82 -3.60 8.09
C GLU A 47 -5.65 -4.02 9.30
N VAL A 48 -5.96 -5.32 9.43
CA VAL A 48 -6.63 -5.86 10.62
C VAL A 48 -5.83 -5.57 11.89
N ARG A 49 -4.49 -5.75 11.85
CA ARG A 49 -3.64 -5.47 13.01
C ARG A 49 -3.59 -3.98 13.34
N LYS A 50 -3.53 -3.11 12.34
CA LYS A 50 -3.60 -1.65 12.50
C LYS A 50 -4.88 -1.25 13.21
N VAL A 51 -6.04 -1.66 12.68
CA VAL A 51 -7.35 -1.38 13.30
C VAL A 51 -7.42 -1.92 14.73
N GLN A 52 -6.97 -3.15 14.98
CA GLN A 52 -6.96 -3.72 16.33
C GLN A 52 -6.15 -2.85 17.31
N THR A 53 -4.92 -2.49 16.95
CA THR A 53 -4.04 -1.68 17.81
C THR A 53 -4.59 -0.28 18.03
N THR A 54 -5.09 0.36 16.97
CA THR A 54 -5.80 1.63 17.02
C THR A 54 -6.96 1.62 18.02
N LEU A 55 -7.82 0.62 17.92
CA LEU A 55 -9.01 0.52 18.76
C LEU A 55 -8.63 0.26 20.21
N MET A 56 -7.55 -0.48 20.44
CA MET A 56 -6.96 -0.64 21.78
C MET A 56 -6.51 0.70 22.37
N VAL A 57 -5.81 1.53 21.60
CA VAL A 57 -5.41 2.88 22.07
C VAL A 57 -6.64 3.73 22.35
N ALA A 58 -7.64 3.72 21.47
CA ALA A 58 -8.91 4.41 21.73
C ALA A 58 -9.64 3.91 22.97
N ALA A 59 -9.51 2.63 23.33
CA ALA A 59 -10.05 2.08 24.56
C ALA A 59 -9.42 2.73 25.81
N LEU A 60 -8.13 3.07 25.72
CA LEU A 60 -7.37 3.68 26.81
C LEU A 60 -7.56 5.21 26.84
N SER A 61 -7.39 5.88 25.69
CA SER A 61 -7.47 7.34 25.61
C SER A 61 -8.90 7.85 25.74
N CYS A 62 -9.88 7.20 25.10
CA CYS A 62 -11.26 7.70 24.99
C CYS A 62 -12.25 7.07 25.98
N GLY A 63 -11.81 6.23 26.92
CA GLY A 63 -12.70 5.49 27.82
C GLY A 63 -13.51 4.36 27.17
N ASN A 64 -13.15 3.93 25.97
CA ASN A 64 -13.90 2.95 25.16
C ASN A 64 -13.60 1.46 25.50
N ARG A 65 -13.27 1.14 26.77
CA ARG A 65 -12.85 -0.21 27.19
C ARG A 65 -13.89 -1.29 26.88
N ASP A 66 -15.16 -1.03 27.14
CA ASP A 66 -16.23 -2.00 26.88
C ASP A 66 -16.42 -2.30 25.39
N ASN A 67 -16.27 -1.27 24.54
CA ASN A 67 -16.35 -1.43 23.10
C ASN A 67 -15.20 -2.27 22.57
N TYR A 68 -13.99 -2.08 23.09
CA TYR A 68 -12.83 -2.91 22.77
C TYR A 68 -13.02 -4.36 23.22
N ASN A 69 -13.50 -4.59 24.44
CA ASN A 69 -13.75 -5.93 24.95
C ASN A 69 -14.77 -6.68 24.09
N LYS A 70 -15.88 -6.03 23.72
CA LYS A 70 -16.88 -6.59 22.79
C LYS A 70 -16.27 -6.92 21.43
N PHE A 71 -15.42 -6.03 20.90
CA PHE A 71 -14.68 -6.27 19.66
C PHE A 71 -13.77 -7.50 19.76
N ILE A 72 -12.93 -7.59 20.79
CA ILE A 72 -12.01 -8.71 20.97
C ILE A 72 -12.77 -10.03 21.13
N VAL A 73 -13.81 -10.08 21.97
CA VAL A 73 -14.60 -11.30 22.17
C VAL A 73 -15.24 -11.77 20.86
N LYS A 74 -15.89 -10.86 20.12
CA LYS A 74 -16.58 -11.19 18.88
C LYS A 74 -15.64 -11.63 17.77
N PHE A 75 -14.48 -10.98 17.63
CA PHE A 75 -13.58 -11.19 16.50
C PHE A 75 -12.34 -12.05 16.84
N LYS A 76 -12.20 -12.56 18.07
CA LYS A 76 -11.02 -13.32 18.56
C LYS A 76 -10.48 -14.33 17.56
N GLY A 77 -11.34 -15.21 17.04
CA GLY A 77 -10.92 -16.27 16.12
C GLY A 77 -10.35 -15.74 14.79
N VAL A 78 -10.94 -14.68 14.23
CA VAL A 78 -10.44 -14.07 12.98
C VAL A 78 -9.20 -13.22 13.22
N LEU A 79 -9.12 -12.53 14.37
CA LEU A 79 -7.93 -11.77 14.79
C LEU A 79 -6.72 -12.70 14.97
N GLN A 80 -6.91 -13.86 15.58
CA GLN A 80 -5.85 -14.87 15.72
C GLN A 80 -5.35 -15.37 14.36
N ARG A 81 -6.26 -15.65 13.41
CA ARG A 81 -5.88 -16.08 12.05
C ARG A 81 -5.06 -15.02 11.33
N HIS A 82 -5.52 -13.76 11.31
CA HIS A 82 -4.75 -12.65 10.73
C HIS A 82 -3.40 -12.47 11.43
N GLY A 83 -3.35 -12.65 12.76
CA GLY A 83 -2.11 -12.66 13.54
C GLY A 83 -1.10 -13.72 13.08
N GLN A 84 -1.55 -14.93 12.75
CA GLN A 84 -0.66 -15.96 12.21
C GLN A 84 -0.21 -15.66 10.78
N VAL A 85 -1.09 -15.10 9.95
CA VAL A 85 -0.75 -14.71 8.57
C VAL A 85 0.33 -13.62 8.56
N ILE A 86 0.14 -12.54 9.32
CA ILE A 86 1.16 -11.46 9.39
C ILE A 86 2.47 -11.98 10.00
N LYS A 87 2.42 -12.83 11.03
CA LYS A 87 3.62 -13.46 11.59
C LYS A 87 4.39 -14.29 10.56
N ARG A 88 3.69 -15.12 9.79
CA ARG A 88 4.31 -15.90 8.69
C ARG A 88 4.89 -15.00 7.62
N ASP A 89 4.20 -13.92 7.25
CA ASP A 89 4.70 -12.95 6.27
C ASP A 89 6.02 -12.31 6.73
N PHE A 90 6.07 -11.83 7.98
CA PHE A 90 7.30 -11.23 8.54
C PHE A 90 8.44 -12.24 8.66
N ILE A 91 8.16 -13.48 9.10
CA ILE A 91 9.17 -14.55 9.17
C ILE A 91 9.69 -14.90 7.76
N LYS A 92 8.80 -15.00 6.77
CA LYS A 92 9.18 -15.28 5.38
C LYS A 92 10.08 -14.20 4.81
N ARG A 93 9.81 -12.92 5.10
CA ARG A 93 10.53 -11.76 4.55
C ARG A 93 11.86 -11.48 5.24
N TYR A 94 11.95 -11.74 6.53
CA TYR A 94 13.08 -11.29 7.35
C TYR A 94 13.79 -12.40 8.13
N GLY A 95 13.36 -13.65 7.99
CA GLY A 95 13.90 -14.79 8.76
C GLY A 95 13.22 -14.99 10.11
N GLY A 96 13.49 -16.12 10.78
CA GLY A 96 12.78 -16.56 11.99
C GLY A 96 12.80 -15.55 13.15
N VAL A 97 13.96 -15.30 13.75
CA VAL A 97 14.09 -14.40 14.91
C VAL A 97 13.92 -12.94 14.51
N ALA A 98 14.61 -12.51 13.44
CA ALA A 98 14.55 -11.13 12.96
C ALA A 98 13.15 -10.73 12.47
N GLY A 99 12.38 -11.64 11.87
CA GLY A 99 10.99 -11.41 11.48
C GLY A 99 10.07 -11.20 12.67
N LYS A 100 10.20 -11.99 13.74
CA LYS A 100 9.45 -11.76 14.99
C LYS A 100 9.78 -10.38 15.59
N LYS A 101 11.07 -10.06 15.72
CA LYS A 101 11.51 -8.75 16.24
C LYS A 101 10.96 -7.59 15.40
N LYS A 102 10.93 -7.72 14.07
CA LYS A 102 10.35 -6.72 13.16
C LYS A 102 8.84 -6.62 13.27
N LEU A 103 8.14 -7.73 13.53
CA LEU A 103 6.69 -7.71 13.78
C LEU A 103 6.36 -6.96 15.07
N ASP A 104 7.06 -7.24 16.17
CA ASP A 104 6.82 -6.56 17.46
C ASP A 104 7.01 -5.05 17.31
N LYS A 105 8.13 -4.69 16.69
CA LYS A 105 8.48 -3.34 16.28
C LYS A 105 7.41 -2.65 15.43
N TYR A 106 6.86 -3.36 14.44
CA TYR A 106 5.75 -2.87 13.62
C TYR A 106 4.49 -2.62 14.45
N VAL A 107 4.13 -3.53 15.37
CA VAL A 107 2.97 -3.35 16.25
C VAL A 107 3.15 -2.17 17.21
N THR A 108 4.34 -2.01 17.79
CA THR A 108 4.65 -0.85 18.64
C THR A 108 4.50 0.46 17.88
N ALA A 109 4.96 0.50 16.62
CA ALA A 109 4.80 1.67 15.77
C ALA A 109 3.33 2.05 15.54
N LEU A 110 2.46 1.06 15.31
CA LEU A 110 1.02 1.29 15.16
C LEU A 110 0.41 1.90 16.43
N ALA A 111 0.84 1.45 17.62
CA ALA A 111 0.35 1.98 18.89
C ALA A 111 0.82 3.43 19.10
N ASN A 112 2.07 3.72 18.76
CA ASN A 112 2.63 5.07 18.85
C ASN A 112 1.96 6.02 17.86
N GLU A 113 1.69 5.57 16.62
CA GLU A 113 0.95 6.35 15.62
C GLU A 113 -0.46 6.69 16.13
N ALA A 114 -1.19 5.69 16.64
CA ALA A 114 -2.54 5.91 17.19
C ALA A 114 -2.52 6.85 18.40
N SER A 115 -1.53 6.73 19.29
CA SER A 115 -1.38 7.62 20.46
C SER A 115 -1.03 9.04 20.05
N SER A 116 -0.16 9.21 19.05
CA SER A 116 0.15 10.53 18.49
C SER A 116 -1.10 11.17 17.90
N LYS A 117 -1.95 10.40 17.20
CA LYS A 117 -3.22 10.89 16.66
C LYS A 117 -4.19 11.28 17.76
N SER A 118 -4.32 10.49 18.82
CA SER A 118 -5.20 10.83 19.95
C SER A 118 -4.74 12.08 20.69
N ASN A 119 -3.44 12.35 20.73
CA ASN A 119 -2.89 13.54 21.37
C ASN A 119 -2.99 14.79 20.48
N LEU A 120 -2.91 14.63 19.16
CA LEU A 120 -2.99 15.73 18.20
C LEU A 120 -4.42 16.27 18.08
N ASP A 121 -5.40 15.38 17.96
CA ASP A 121 -6.82 15.73 17.87
C ASP A 121 -7.65 14.65 18.56
N TYR A 122 -7.86 14.87 19.86
CA TYR A 122 -8.57 13.92 20.72
C TYR A 122 -10.01 13.69 20.27
N ASP A 123 -10.76 14.75 19.99
CA ASP A 123 -12.19 14.66 19.66
C ASP A 123 -12.41 13.96 18.32
N ALA A 124 -11.63 14.30 17.28
CA ALA A 124 -11.74 13.62 16.00
C ALA A 124 -11.33 12.14 16.11
N PHE A 125 -10.24 11.84 16.83
CA PHE A 125 -9.78 10.48 17.04
C PHE A 125 -10.84 9.63 17.76
N CYS A 126 -11.39 10.12 18.86
CA CYS A 126 -12.38 9.40 19.66
C CYS A 126 -13.72 9.26 18.93
N SER A 127 -14.16 10.27 18.18
CA SER A 127 -15.35 10.20 17.32
C SER A 127 -15.19 9.14 16.24
N LYS A 128 -14.04 9.12 15.54
CA LYS A 128 -13.73 8.13 14.49
C LYS A 128 -13.68 6.71 15.05
N ALA A 129 -13.04 6.51 16.20
CA ALA A 129 -12.99 5.21 16.86
C ALA A 129 -14.39 4.71 17.27
N SER A 130 -15.23 5.60 17.82
CA SER A 130 -16.60 5.27 18.23
C SER A 130 -17.47 4.89 17.03
N TYR A 131 -17.35 5.62 15.91
CA TYR A 131 -18.00 5.24 14.65
C TYR A 131 -17.54 3.85 14.17
N PHE A 132 -16.25 3.55 14.29
CA PHE A 132 -15.71 2.25 13.88
C PHE A 132 -16.27 1.11 14.73
N TYR A 133 -16.31 1.26 16.06
CA TYR A 133 -16.91 0.28 16.96
C TYR A 133 -18.38 0.00 16.62
N ARG A 134 -19.15 1.05 16.35
CA ARG A 134 -20.55 0.93 15.91
C ARG A 134 -20.65 0.17 14.59
N SER A 135 -19.81 0.50 13.61
CA SER A 135 -19.82 -0.14 12.29
C SER A 135 -19.49 -1.63 12.34
N LEU A 136 -18.65 -2.06 13.28
CA LEU A 136 -18.28 -3.47 13.52
C LEU A 136 -19.36 -4.27 14.27
N LYS A 137 -20.29 -3.59 14.96
CA LYS A 137 -21.35 -4.24 15.75
C LYS A 137 -22.21 -5.18 14.91
N ASP A 138 -22.46 -4.83 13.66
CA ASP A 138 -23.32 -5.60 12.75
C ASP A 138 -22.54 -6.54 11.80
N LYS A 139 -21.20 -6.54 11.87
CA LYS A 139 -20.36 -7.36 10.98
C LYS A 139 -20.13 -8.75 11.54
N LYS A 140 -20.19 -9.79 10.71
CA LYS A 140 -19.84 -11.16 11.09
C LYS A 140 -18.31 -11.29 11.17
N PRO A 141 -17.76 -12.21 11.99
CA PRO A 141 -16.32 -12.39 12.12
C PRO A 141 -15.59 -12.62 10.78
N ARG A 142 -16.20 -13.36 9.86
CA ARG A 142 -15.65 -13.63 8.52
C ARG A 142 -15.53 -12.38 7.63
N GLU A 143 -16.27 -11.32 7.95
CA GLU A 143 -16.32 -10.09 7.16
C GLU A 143 -15.28 -9.07 7.62
N LEU A 144 -14.61 -9.30 8.75
CA LEU A 144 -13.67 -8.33 9.33
C LEU A 144 -12.59 -7.91 8.33
N GLY A 145 -11.89 -8.88 7.72
CA GLY A 145 -10.82 -8.59 6.77
C GLY A 145 -11.30 -7.72 5.60
N SER A 146 -12.41 -8.12 4.96
CA SER A 146 -13.01 -7.35 3.86
C SER A 146 -13.57 -5.99 4.28
N PHE A 147 -13.98 -5.85 5.54
CA PHE A 147 -14.51 -4.61 6.07
C PHE A 147 -13.37 -3.61 6.28
N VAL A 148 -12.30 -4.01 6.96
CA VAL A 148 -11.17 -3.11 7.26
C VAL A 148 -10.32 -2.80 6.03
N SER A 149 -10.29 -3.70 5.04
CA SER A 149 -9.48 -3.52 3.82
C SER A 149 -10.14 -2.64 2.76
N LYS A 150 -11.36 -2.13 3.01
CA LYS A 150 -11.99 -1.14 2.12
C LYS A 150 -11.35 0.23 2.38
N LEU A 151 -10.94 0.90 1.30
CA LEU A 151 -10.31 2.23 1.24
C LEU A 151 -10.85 3.25 2.27
N GLN A 152 -12.16 3.30 2.48
CA GLN A 152 -12.80 4.22 3.44
C GLN A 152 -12.41 3.97 4.91
N TYR A 153 -12.06 2.73 5.28
CA TYR A 153 -11.66 2.33 6.63
C TYR A 153 -10.13 2.27 6.78
N ALA A 154 -9.42 2.12 5.65
CA ALA A 154 -7.98 2.35 5.59
C ALA A 154 -7.63 3.80 5.96
N ALA A 155 -8.53 4.77 5.81
CA ALA A 155 -8.35 6.17 6.21
C ALA A 155 -8.28 6.43 7.75
N PHE A 156 -8.29 5.40 8.61
CA PHE A 156 -7.65 5.55 9.94
C PHE A 156 -6.12 5.75 9.80
N SER A 157 -5.59 5.47 8.63
CA SER A 157 -4.24 5.64 8.13
C SER A 157 -4.16 6.82 7.17
N ASP A 158 -3.98 8.04 7.66
CA ASP A 158 -3.51 9.14 6.79
C ASP A 158 -2.12 8.86 6.16
N THR A 159 -1.48 7.75 6.55
CA THR A 159 -0.17 7.27 6.07
C THR A 159 -0.23 6.06 5.13
N PHE A 160 -1.41 5.55 4.76
CA PHE A 160 -1.53 4.50 3.75
C PHE A 160 -2.70 4.80 2.82
N LYS A 161 -2.45 5.72 1.89
CA LYS A 161 -3.16 5.71 0.61
C LYS A 161 -2.63 4.47 -0.11
N PRO A 162 -3.47 3.52 -0.56
CA PRO A 162 -2.99 2.55 -1.52
C PRO A 162 -2.63 3.37 -2.75
N ASP A 163 -1.32 3.52 -2.95
CA ASP A 163 -0.81 4.27 -4.06
C ASP A 163 -1.36 3.70 -5.35
N GLU A 164 -1.72 4.64 -6.20
CA GLU A 164 -1.93 4.53 -7.63
C GLU A 164 -1.11 3.39 -8.25
N CYS A 165 -1.78 2.66 -9.14
CA CYS A 165 -1.26 1.49 -9.84
C CYS A 165 0.17 1.70 -10.34
N LYS A 166 1.12 1.02 -9.69
CA LYS A 166 2.42 0.73 -10.27
C LYS A 166 2.70 -0.77 -10.16
N PRO A 167 3.09 -1.43 -11.26
CA PRO A 167 3.43 -2.84 -11.24
C PRO A 167 4.60 -3.06 -10.28
N ARG A 168 4.47 -4.04 -9.37
CA ARG A 168 5.44 -4.31 -8.30
C ARG A 168 6.86 -4.41 -8.84
N LYS A 169 7.65 -3.36 -8.61
CA LYS A 169 8.94 -3.49 -7.95
C LYS A 169 8.95 -2.49 -6.80
N GLN A 170 9.64 -2.88 -5.73
CA GLN A 170 9.91 -2.12 -4.53
C GLN A 170 8.85 -2.26 -3.43
N TYR A 171 9.23 -3.04 -2.42
CA TYR A 171 8.85 -2.75 -1.04
C TYR A 171 8.94 -1.23 -0.86
N TYR A 172 7.86 -0.56 -0.49
CA TYR A 172 7.95 0.84 -0.13
C TYR A 172 8.92 0.95 1.04
N ASP A 173 10.10 1.50 0.75
CA ASP A 173 10.95 2.10 1.76
C ASP A 173 10.10 3.21 2.39
N ILE A 174 9.72 3.00 3.64
CA ILE A 174 9.15 4.04 4.50
C ILE A 174 10.30 5.03 4.79
N GLY A 175 10.67 5.83 3.79
CA GLY A 175 11.43 7.07 3.94
C GLY A 175 10.43 8.18 4.25
N ASN A 176 10.57 9.00 5.28
CA ASN A 176 11.69 9.28 6.16
C ASN A 176 11.17 9.26 7.60
N ALA A 177 11.82 8.51 8.49
CA ALA A 177 11.36 8.19 9.86
C ALA A 177 10.27 7.11 9.96
N GLY A 178 10.56 5.92 9.40
CA GLY A 178 9.95 4.68 9.87
C GLY A 178 10.41 4.29 11.28
N PRO A 179 9.63 3.50 12.03
CA PRO A 179 9.78 3.27 13.47
C PRO A 179 11.03 2.50 13.90
N LEU A 180 11.97 2.22 12.98
CA LEU A 180 13.08 1.30 13.19
C LEU A 180 14.50 1.82 13.08
N GLY A 181 14.68 3.11 12.81
CA GLY A 181 15.89 3.86 13.20
C GLY A 181 17.26 3.27 12.86
N GLU A 182 17.37 2.27 11.97
CA GLU A 182 18.62 1.56 11.70
C GLU A 182 18.79 1.42 10.19
N LYS A 183 19.78 2.14 9.65
CA LYS A 183 20.08 2.22 8.22
C LYS A 183 20.60 0.88 7.74
N ALA A 184 19.85 0.20 6.87
CA ALA A 184 20.34 -0.98 6.16
C ALA A 184 20.94 -0.55 4.81
N THR A 185 22.24 -0.78 4.63
CA THR A 185 22.93 -0.61 3.35
C THR A 185 22.60 -1.76 2.39
N PRO A 186 22.36 -1.51 1.09
CA PRO A 186 22.10 -2.57 0.13
C PRO A 186 23.41 -3.24 -0.33
N LYS A 187 23.52 -4.56 -0.17
CA LYS A 187 24.51 -5.36 -0.91
C LYS A 187 23.97 -5.65 -2.31
N ILE A 188 24.46 -4.93 -3.30
CA ILE A 188 24.24 -5.23 -4.72
C ILE A 188 25.09 -6.46 -5.07
N LYS A 189 24.45 -7.58 -5.42
CA LYS A 189 25.14 -8.67 -6.12
C LYS A 189 25.26 -8.28 -7.59
N LYS A 190 26.49 -8.03 -8.06
CA LYS A 190 26.81 -8.04 -9.50
C LYS A 190 26.51 -9.45 -10.03
N LYS A 191 25.83 -9.50 -11.17
CA LYS A 191 25.64 -10.71 -11.95
C LYS A 191 26.78 -10.72 -12.97
N ASP A 192 27.70 -11.67 -12.81
CA ASP A 192 28.72 -11.98 -13.81
C ASP A 192 28.07 -12.61 -15.05
#